data_AF-A0A2R4TLT1-F1
#
_entry.id   AF-A0A2R4TLT1-F1
#
_cell.length_a   1.000
_cell.length_b   1.000
_cell.length_c   1.000
_cell.angle_alpha   90.00
_cell.angle_beta   90.00
_cell.angle_gamma   90.00
#
_symmetry.space_group_name_H-M   'P 1'
#
loop_
_entity.id
_entity.type
_entity.pdbx_description
1 polymer ?
#
loop_
_entity_poly.entity_id
_entity_poly.type
_entity_poly.pdbx_seq_one_letter_code
_entity_poly.pdbx_strand_id
1 'polypeptide(L)'
;MPNQTITTQNKIFQVLSELDKPVKDYFFCLKEIQALLDAVIYSIGCESNHQFKNEIKKAHSVLYASLQIINPWIIQLDERADAISDIAENDNPTALIHTILNDFQKLDVDAQHLINLAKIACDQSLQIDPATFKISGVGFSTIQLMISAIQRMTIQLQSDIFAECDVLGELYPTIFKVEV
;
A
#
# COMPACT_ATOMS: atom_id res chain seq x y z
N MET A 1 -24.46 8.41 -37.52
CA MET A 1 -23.09 8.32 -36.97
C MET A 1 -23.05 7.21 -35.92
N PRO A 2 -22.55 6.00 -36.25
CA PRO A 2 -22.48 4.88 -35.31
C PRO A 2 -21.07 4.59 -34.74
N ASN A 3 -20.00 5.20 -35.28
CA ASN A 3 -18.64 4.74 -34.97
C ASN A 3 -18.00 5.37 -33.72
N GLN A 4 -18.43 6.56 -33.28
CA GLN A 4 -17.79 7.21 -32.13
C GLN A 4 -18.07 6.49 -30.80
N THR A 5 -19.29 6.03 -30.57
CA THR A 5 -19.69 5.36 -29.32
C THR A 5 -19.00 4.01 -29.13
N ILE A 6 -18.88 3.22 -30.20
CA ILE A 6 -18.17 1.93 -30.20
C ILE A 6 -16.67 2.13 -29.92
N THR A 7 -16.08 3.21 -30.46
CA THR A 7 -14.65 3.51 -30.27
C THR A 7 -14.36 3.95 -28.83
N THR A 8 -15.24 4.75 -28.22
CA THR A 8 -15.09 5.17 -26.81
C THR A 8 -15.27 4.01 -25.85
N GLN A 9 -16.25 3.15 -26.08
CA GLN A 9 -16.49 1.95 -25.25
C GLN A 9 -15.28 1.00 -25.28
N ASN A 10 -14.69 0.77 -26.46
CA ASN A 10 -13.47 -0.03 -26.60
C ASN A 10 -12.28 0.57 -25.83
N LYS A 11 -12.13 1.91 -25.83
CA LYS A 11 -11.07 2.57 -25.06
C LYS A 11 -11.28 2.42 -23.56
N ILE A 12 -12.51 2.57 -23.06
CA ILE A 12 -12.83 2.40 -21.63
C ILE A 12 -12.49 0.98 -21.15
N PHE A 13 -12.86 -0.04 -21.93
CA PHE A 13 -12.51 -1.42 -21.60
C PHE A 13 -10.99 -1.68 -21.65
N GLN A 14 -10.29 -1.06 -22.59
CA GLN A 14 -8.83 -1.10 -22.64
C GLN A 14 -8.21 -0.50 -21.37
N VAL A 15 -8.64 0.69 -20.94
CA VAL A 15 -8.13 1.33 -19.71
C VAL A 15 -8.32 0.44 -18.49
N LEU A 16 -9.50 -0.14 -18.31
CA LEU A 16 -9.77 -1.02 -17.17
C LEU A 16 -8.92 -2.31 -17.22
N SER A 17 -8.69 -2.87 -18.41
CA SER A 17 -7.79 -4.02 -18.58
C SER A 17 -6.35 -3.68 -18.24
N GLU A 18 -5.91 -2.44 -18.55
CA GLU A 18 -4.58 -1.94 -18.20
C GLU A 18 -4.45 -1.64 -16.70
N LEU A 19 -5.54 -1.22 -16.05
CA LEU A 19 -5.61 -1.01 -14.59
C LEU A 19 -5.64 -2.30 -13.76
N ASP A 20 -6.05 -3.43 -14.33
CA ASP A 20 -6.16 -4.72 -13.63
C ASP A 20 -4.85 -5.13 -12.96
N LYS A 21 -3.75 -5.06 -13.72
CA LYS A 21 -2.44 -5.49 -13.23
C LYS A 21 -1.93 -4.57 -12.10
N PRO A 22 -1.86 -3.22 -12.26
CA PRO A 22 -1.47 -2.33 -11.18
C PRO A 22 -2.30 -2.52 -9.90
N VAL A 23 -3.63 -2.64 -10.00
CA VAL A 23 -4.49 -2.88 -8.82
C VAL A 23 -4.09 -4.14 -8.08
N LYS A 24 -3.84 -5.24 -8.80
CA LYS A 24 -3.39 -6.51 -8.23
C LYS A 24 -1.99 -6.42 -7.63
N ASP A 25 -1.04 -5.81 -8.34
CA ASP A 25 0.34 -5.66 -7.89
C ASP A 25 0.41 -4.83 -6.58
N TYR A 26 -0.37 -3.74 -6.49
CA TYR A 26 -0.46 -2.92 -5.27
C TYR A 26 -1.15 -3.65 -4.12
N PHE A 27 -2.22 -4.41 -4.41
CA PHE A 27 -2.87 -5.26 -3.42
C PHE A 27 -1.89 -6.28 -2.81
N PHE A 28 -1.12 -6.98 -3.64
CA PHE A 28 -0.11 -7.93 -3.18
C PHE A 28 0.98 -7.25 -2.34
N CYS A 29 1.52 -6.11 -2.79
CA CYS A 29 2.52 -5.37 -2.04
C CYS A 29 2.01 -4.96 -0.64
N LEU A 30 0.77 -4.46 -0.54
CA LEU A 30 0.17 -4.11 0.75
C LEU A 30 -0.04 -5.32 1.66
N LYS A 31 -0.40 -6.49 1.12
CA LYS A 31 -0.47 -7.74 1.88
C LYS A 31 0.89 -8.16 2.44
N GLU A 32 1.96 -7.98 1.68
CA GLU A 32 3.32 -8.26 2.18
C GLU A 32 3.72 -7.29 3.29
N ILE A 33 3.42 -5.99 3.13
CA ILE A 33 3.66 -5.00 4.19
C ILE A 33 2.85 -5.34 5.44
N GLN A 34 1.57 -5.72 5.30
CA GLN A 34 0.71 -6.16 6.41
C GLN A 34 1.33 -7.36 7.14
N ALA A 35 1.74 -8.40 6.40
CA ALA A 35 2.35 -9.59 6.97
C ALA A 35 3.64 -9.28 7.75
N LEU A 36 4.48 -8.39 7.23
CA LEU A 36 5.69 -7.94 7.93
C LEU A 36 5.36 -7.16 9.21
N LEU A 37 4.35 -6.27 9.16
CA LEU A 37 3.89 -5.53 10.34
C LEU A 37 3.40 -6.47 11.43
N ASP A 38 2.55 -7.44 11.07
CA ASP A 38 2.03 -8.45 11.99
C ASP A 38 3.17 -9.29 12.59
N ALA A 39 4.15 -9.71 11.78
CA ALA A 39 5.30 -10.46 12.25
C ALA A 39 6.16 -9.67 13.26
N VAL A 40 6.40 -8.38 13.01
CA VAL A 40 7.14 -7.52 13.94
C VAL A 40 6.35 -7.32 15.24
N ILE A 41 5.06 -7.00 15.15
CA ILE A 41 4.18 -6.79 16.30
C ILE A 41 4.13 -8.05 17.17
N TYR A 42 3.93 -9.21 16.54
CA TYR A 42 3.95 -10.50 17.21
C TYR A 42 5.29 -10.76 17.90
N SER A 43 6.41 -10.54 17.21
CA SER A 43 7.75 -10.77 17.76
C SER A 43 8.00 -9.92 19.02
N ILE A 44 7.63 -8.64 18.99
CA ILE A 44 7.72 -7.76 20.17
C ILE A 44 6.76 -8.22 21.28
N GLY A 45 5.55 -8.68 20.91
CA GLY A 45 4.54 -9.17 21.83
C GLY A 45 5.02 -10.39 22.64
N CYS A 46 5.69 -11.33 21.96
CA CYS A 46 6.27 -12.54 22.52
C CYS A 46 7.57 -12.32 23.29
N GLU A 47 8.15 -11.12 23.27
CA GLU A 47 9.40 -10.87 23.99
C GLU A 47 9.17 -10.89 25.51
N SER A 48 9.96 -11.73 26.17
CA SER A 48 10.02 -11.96 27.61
C SER A 48 10.82 -10.88 28.34
N ASN A 49 11.78 -10.24 27.67
CA ASN A 49 12.57 -9.15 28.24
C ASN A 49 11.72 -7.88 28.35
N HIS A 50 11.28 -7.59 29.57
CA HIS A 50 10.47 -6.41 29.88
C HIS A 50 11.17 -5.08 29.60
N GLN A 51 12.49 -5.00 29.78
CA GLN A 51 13.25 -3.79 29.48
C GLN A 51 13.20 -3.50 27.98
N PHE A 52 13.53 -4.50 27.16
CA PHE A 52 13.45 -4.40 25.71
C PHE A 52 12.03 -4.02 25.26
N LYS A 53 11.01 -4.73 25.76
CA LYS A 53 9.61 -4.49 25.41
C LYS A 53 9.17 -3.05 25.73
N ASN A 54 9.66 -2.48 26.82
CA ASN A 54 9.39 -1.09 27.18
C ASN A 54 10.11 -0.10 26.26
N GLU A 55 11.37 -0.36 25.94
CA GLU A 55 12.17 0.51 25.06
C GLU A 55 11.62 0.54 23.63
N ILE A 56 11.11 -0.58 23.12
CA ILE A 56 10.53 -0.68 21.76
C ILE A 56 9.01 -0.41 21.70
N LYS A 57 8.36 -0.12 22.84
CA LYS A 57 6.90 0.03 22.94
C LYS A 57 6.34 1.12 22.01
N LYS A 58 7.07 2.21 21.84
CA LYS A 58 6.64 3.31 20.97
C LYS A 58 6.69 2.89 19.49
N ALA A 59 7.74 2.18 19.07
CA ALA A 59 7.84 1.65 17.72
C ALA A 59 6.71 0.65 17.46
N HIS A 60 6.42 -0.24 18.42
CA HIS A 60 5.26 -1.14 18.35
C HIS A 60 3.93 -0.39 18.14
N SER A 61 3.67 0.68 18.89
CA SER A 61 2.45 1.48 18.75
C SER A 61 2.34 2.15 17.36
N VAL A 62 3.47 2.60 16.82
CA VAL A 62 3.55 3.25 15.50
C VAL A 62 3.30 2.24 14.37
N LEU A 63 3.85 1.03 14.49
CA LEU A 63 3.58 -0.07 13.56
C LEU A 63 2.11 -0.50 13.62
N TYR A 64 1.51 -0.55 14.81
CA TYR A 64 0.09 -0.85 14.95
C TYR A 64 -0.80 0.22 14.30
N ALA A 65 -0.43 1.51 14.41
CA ALA A 65 -1.12 2.59 13.71
C ALA A 65 -1.03 2.43 12.18
N SER A 66 0.09 1.90 11.68
CA SER A 66 0.26 1.61 10.24
C SER A 66 -0.73 0.55 9.74
N LEU A 67 -1.04 -0.48 10.55
CA LEU A 67 -2.06 -1.48 10.20
C LEU A 67 -3.46 -0.88 10.05
N GLN A 68 -3.80 0.14 10.85
CA GLN A 68 -5.11 0.80 10.75
C GLN A 68 -5.29 1.54 9.43
N ILE A 69 -4.18 1.88 8.77
CA ILE A 69 -4.16 2.54 7.47
C ILE A 69 -4.22 1.50 6.33
N ILE A 70 -3.45 0.41 6.43
CA ILE A 70 -3.35 -0.61 5.37
C ILE A 70 -4.62 -1.48 5.26
N ASN A 71 -5.24 -1.85 6.38
CA ASN A 71 -6.37 -2.79 6.39
C ASN A 71 -7.55 -2.33 5.50
N PRO A 72 -8.01 -1.06 5.57
CA PRO A 72 -9.08 -0.58 4.69
C PRO A 72 -8.72 -0.63 3.21
N TRP A 73 -7.46 -0.40 2.81
CA TRP A 73 -7.11 -0.42 1.40
C TRP A 73 -7.01 -1.80 0.82
N ILE A 74 -6.50 -2.74 1.62
CA ILE A 74 -6.49 -4.13 1.22
C ILE A 74 -7.90 -4.55 0.82
N ILE A 75 -8.92 -4.19 1.60
CA ILE A 75 -10.32 -4.48 1.29
C ILE A 75 -10.75 -3.73 0.02
N GLN A 76 -10.48 -2.43 -0.07
CA GLN A 76 -10.90 -1.62 -1.23
C GLN A 76 -10.26 -2.09 -2.55
N LEU A 77 -8.96 -2.42 -2.56
CA LEU A 77 -8.27 -2.90 -3.75
C LEU A 77 -8.70 -4.30 -4.16
N ASP A 78 -9.04 -5.17 -3.21
CA ASP A 78 -9.64 -6.48 -3.48
C ASP A 78 -10.99 -6.31 -4.20
N GLU A 79 -11.86 -5.43 -3.66
CA GLU A 79 -13.13 -5.08 -4.30
C GLU A 79 -12.94 -4.47 -5.70
N ARG A 80 -11.87 -3.69 -5.94
CA ARG A 80 -11.54 -3.17 -7.28
C ARG A 80 -11.04 -4.26 -8.23
N ALA A 81 -10.20 -5.17 -7.76
CA ALA A 81 -9.70 -6.27 -8.57
C ALA A 81 -10.84 -7.18 -9.05
N ASP A 82 -11.82 -7.45 -8.17
CA ASP A 82 -13.03 -8.18 -8.52
C ASP A 82 -13.88 -7.40 -9.53
N ALA A 83 -14.15 -6.11 -9.26
CA ALA A 83 -14.97 -5.27 -10.15
C ALA A 83 -14.36 -5.06 -11.55
N ILE A 84 -13.03 -5.05 -11.67
CA ILE A 84 -12.32 -5.01 -12.96
C ILE A 84 -12.38 -6.38 -13.65
N SER A 85 -12.32 -7.48 -12.90
CA SER A 85 -12.45 -8.82 -13.47
C SER A 85 -13.85 -9.06 -14.06
N ASP A 86 -14.89 -8.48 -13.44
CA ASP A 86 -16.29 -8.56 -13.85
C ASP A 86 -16.69 -7.48 -14.88
N ILE A 87 -15.73 -6.96 -15.65
CA ILE A 87 -15.92 -5.81 -16.55
C ILE A 87 -17.03 -5.98 -17.59
N ALA A 88 -17.30 -7.22 -18.02
CA ALA A 88 -18.36 -7.53 -18.99
C ALA A 88 -19.77 -7.27 -18.43
N GLU A 89 -19.90 -7.24 -17.10
CA GLU A 89 -21.16 -7.05 -16.37
C GLU A 89 -21.25 -5.66 -15.71
N ASN A 90 -20.26 -4.78 -15.94
CA ASN A 90 -20.23 -3.48 -15.30
C ASN A 90 -21.15 -2.46 -16.01
N ASP A 91 -22.20 -2.04 -15.31
CA ASP A 91 -23.19 -1.08 -15.80
C ASP A 91 -22.65 0.35 -16.00
N ASN A 92 -21.53 0.72 -15.37
CA ASN A 92 -20.92 2.05 -15.49
C ASN A 92 -19.39 2.02 -15.36
N PRO A 93 -18.68 1.58 -16.43
CA PRO A 93 -17.23 1.40 -16.39
C PRO A 93 -16.46 2.72 -16.24
N THR A 94 -17.01 3.85 -16.68
CA THR A 94 -16.40 5.18 -16.46
C THR A 94 -16.37 5.55 -14.98
N ALA A 95 -17.45 5.27 -14.24
CA ALA A 95 -17.48 5.50 -12.80
C ALA A 95 -16.45 4.62 -12.08
N LEU A 96 -16.32 3.34 -12.47
CA LEU A 96 -15.30 2.44 -11.92
C LEU A 96 -13.88 2.99 -12.13
N ILE A 97 -13.56 3.45 -13.34
CA ILE A 97 -12.26 4.06 -13.65
C ILE A 97 -11.97 5.25 -12.71
N HIS A 98 -12.93 6.17 -12.55
CA HIS A 98 -12.75 7.32 -11.67
C HIS A 98 -12.60 6.91 -10.19
N THR A 99 -13.34 5.90 -9.74
CA THR A 99 -13.21 5.39 -8.39
C THR A 99 -11.82 4.78 -8.15
N ILE A 100 -11.31 3.94 -9.07
CA ILE A 100 -9.97 3.35 -8.96
C ILE A 100 -8.89 4.44 -8.88
N LEU A 101 -8.99 5.48 -9.71
CA LEU A 101 -8.04 6.58 -9.66
C LEU A 101 -8.11 7.38 -8.36
N ASN A 102 -9.31 7.67 -7.87
CA ASN A 102 -9.47 8.35 -6.59
C ASN A 102 -8.88 7.52 -5.45
N ASP A 103 -9.04 6.19 -5.52
CA ASP A 103 -8.44 5.27 -4.56
C ASP A 103 -6.89 5.33 -4.64
N PHE A 104 -6.28 5.35 -5.84
CA PHE A 104 -4.83 5.54 -6.01
C PHE A 104 -4.31 6.89 -5.49
N GLN A 105 -5.02 7.99 -5.77
CA GLN A 105 -4.65 9.32 -5.26
C GLN A 105 -4.72 9.38 -3.73
N LYS A 106 -5.74 8.75 -3.14
CA LYS A 106 -5.83 8.64 -1.69
C LYS A 106 -4.71 7.75 -1.13
N LEU A 107 -4.37 6.69 -1.84
CA LEU A 107 -3.32 5.76 -1.44
C LEU A 107 -1.96 6.45 -1.36
N ASP A 108 -1.67 7.42 -2.22
CA ASP A 108 -0.47 8.25 -2.10
C ASP A 108 -0.39 8.99 -0.76
N VAL A 109 -1.41 9.78 -0.44
CA VAL A 109 -1.45 10.59 0.80
C VAL A 109 -1.20 9.72 2.02
N ASP A 110 -1.85 8.58 2.05
CA ASP A 110 -1.75 7.71 3.18
C ASP A 110 -0.47 6.83 3.14
N ALA A 111 0.07 6.48 1.96
CA ALA A 111 1.38 5.84 1.85
C ALA A 111 2.49 6.75 2.37
N GLN A 112 2.39 8.06 2.13
CA GLN A 112 3.25 9.05 2.76
C GLN A 112 3.15 9.01 4.29
N HIS A 113 1.93 8.83 4.81
CA HIS A 113 1.70 8.67 6.24
C HIS A 113 2.37 7.39 6.77
N LEU A 114 2.20 6.26 6.07
CA LEU A 114 2.85 4.99 6.40
C LEU A 114 4.38 5.10 6.40
N ILE A 115 4.97 5.77 5.40
CA ILE A 115 6.42 6.01 5.34
C ILE A 115 6.90 6.77 6.58
N ASN A 116 6.16 7.80 6.99
CA ASN A 116 6.50 8.58 8.17
C ASN A 116 6.42 7.74 9.45
N LEU A 117 5.38 6.92 9.61
CA LEU A 117 5.27 6.00 10.73
C LEU A 117 6.40 4.96 10.73
N ALA A 118 6.66 4.31 9.59
CA ALA A 118 7.75 3.33 9.45
C ALA A 118 9.11 3.95 9.77
N LYS A 119 9.37 5.17 9.30
CA LYS A 119 10.60 5.92 9.62
C LYS A 119 10.73 6.19 11.12
N ILE A 120 9.66 6.65 11.77
CA ILE A 120 9.65 6.88 13.22
C ILE A 120 9.95 5.58 13.99
N ALA A 121 9.40 4.45 13.54
CA ALA A 121 9.67 3.14 14.14
C ALA A 121 11.11 2.67 13.89
N CYS A 122 11.66 2.89 12.69
CA CYS A 122 13.06 2.64 12.37
C CYS A 122 13.99 3.45 13.28
N ASP A 123 13.79 4.77 13.34
CA ASP A 123 14.64 5.68 14.12
C ASP A 123 14.65 5.32 15.61
N GLN A 124 13.48 4.97 16.17
CA GLN A 124 13.38 4.50 17.56
C GLN A 124 14.09 3.17 17.77
N SER A 125 13.99 2.25 16.82
CA SER A 125 14.70 0.98 16.90
C SER A 125 16.21 1.19 16.73
N LEU A 126 16.68 2.15 15.95
CA LEU A 126 18.13 2.39 15.82
C LEU A 126 18.77 2.98 17.10
N GLN A 127 17.98 3.63 17.96
CA GLN A 127 18.47 4.21 19.21
C GLN A 127 18.73 3.17 20.31
N ILE A 128 18.21 1.96 20.16
CA ILE A 128 18.41 0.87 21.13
C ILE A 128 19.70 0.14 20.75
N ASP A 129 20.61 -0.06 21.70
CA ASP A 129 21.86 -0.78 21.44
C ASP A 129 21.63 -2.30 21.39
N PRO A 130 21.82 -2.97 20.24
CA PRO A 130 21.64 -4.42 20.14
C PRO A 130 22.56 -5.21 21.07
N ALA A 131 23.74 -4.68 21.41
CA ALA A 131 24.68 -5.36 22.28
C ALA A 131 24.19 -5.44 23.74
N THR A 132 23.37 -4.49 24.16
CA THR A 132 22.79 -4.41 25.50
C THR A 132 21.72 -5.50 25.73
N PHE A 133 21.09 -6.03 24.67
CA PHE A 133 19.95 -6.96 24.76
C PHE A 133 20.22 -8.37 24.21
N LYS A 134 21.50 -8.79 24.16
CA LYS A 134 21.97 -10.06 23.56
C LYS A 134 21.34 -11.38 24.09
N ILE A 135 20.39 -11.35 25.02
CA ILE A 135 19.91 -12.52 25.75
C ILE A 135 18.38 -12.61 25.70
N SER A 136 17.77 -12.78 24.52
CA SER A 136 16.46 -13.46 24.34
C SER A 136 16.04 -13.50 22.86
N GLY A 137 15.77 -14.71 22.36
CA GLY A 137 14.63 -15.00 21.47
C GLY A 137 14.67 -14.56 20.01
N VAL A 138 14.69 -13.27 19.72
CA VAL A 138 14.72 -12.72 18.36
C VAL A 138 15.74 -11.61 18.37
N GLY A 139 16.82 -11.77 17.61
CA GLY A 139 17.86 -10.76 17.52
C GLY A 139 17.20 -9.44 17.14
N PHE A 140 17.34 -8.42 17.99
CA PHE A 140 16.80 -7.10 17.73
C PHE A 140 17.12 -6.58 16.31
N SER A 141 18.27 -7.00 15.77
CA SER A 141 18.67 -6.82 14.37
C SER A 141 17.63 -7.34 13.36
N THR A 142 16.98 -8.48 13.59
CA THR A 142 15.92 -9.01 12.73
C THR A 142 14.69 -8.12 12.75
N ILE A 143 14.27 -7.63 13.94
CA ILE A 143 13.17 -6.67 14.05
C ILE A 143 13.51 -5.37 13.31
N GLN A 144 14.72 -4.83 13.51
CA GLN A 144 15.20 -3.65 12.79
C GLN A 144 15.20 -3.86 11.27
N LEU A 145 15.65 -5.03 10.80
CA LEU A 145 15.65 -5.38 9.38
C LEU A 145 14.24 -5.45 8.80
N MET A 146 13.28 -6.03 9.53
CA MET A 146 11.88 -6.11 9.10
C MET A 146 11.23 -4.72 9.05
N ILE A 147 11.45 -3.86 10.06
CA ILE A 147 10.95 -2.48 10.03
C ILE A 147 11.58 -1.69 8.86
N SER A 148 12.87 -1.88 8.60
CA SER A 148 13.55 -1.27 7.45
C SER A 148 13.03 -1.80 6.11
N ALA A 149 12.62 -3.07 6.05
CA ALA A 149 12.00 -3.65 4.86
C ALA A 149 10.62 -3.02 4.62
N ILE A 150 9.79 -2.91 5.65
CA ILE A 150 8.49 -2.21 5.60
C ILE A 150 8.66 -0.80 5.03
N GLN A 151 9.60 -0.01 5.58
CA GLN A 151 9.84 1.36 5.10
C GLN A 151 10.20 1.40 3.61
N ARG A 152 11.10 0.52 3.15
CA ARG A 152 11.52 0.47 1.74
C ARG A 152 10.37 0.06 0.81
N MET A 153 9.59 -0.94 1.21
CA MET A 153 8.45 -1.40 0.42
C MET A 153 7.38 -0.32 0.29
N THR A 154 7.10 0.45 1.36
CA THR A 154 6.14 1.55 1.29
C THR A 154 6.62 2.69 0.39
N ILE A 155 7.92 3.04 0.42
CA ILE A 155 8.51 4.03 -0.49
C ILE A 155 8.37 3.58 -1.95
N GLN A 156 8.69 2.31 -2.22
CA GLN A 156 8.59 1.75 -3.56
C GLN A 156 7.14 1.79 -4.06
N LEU A 157 6.20 1.34 -3.23
CA LEU A 157 4.77 1.38 -3.53
C LEU A 157 4.29 2.79 -3.90
N GLN A 158 4.65 3.80 -3.11
CA GLN A 158 4.28 5.20 -3.41
C GLN A 158 4.84 5.63 -4.78
N SER A 159 6.12 5.34 -5.05
CA SER A 159 6.76 5.70 -6.32
C SER A 159 6.08 5.04 -7.52
N ASP A 160 5.72 3.77 -7.40
CA ASP A 160 5.11 3.01 -8.49
C ASP A 160 3.71 3.56 -8.83
N ILE A 161 2.92 3.90 -7.81
CA ILE A 161 1.58 4.50 -7.99
C ILE A 161 1.63 5.81 -8.74
N PHE A 162 2.59 6.68 -8.44
CA PHE A 162 2.76 7.94 -9.15
C PHE A 162 3.10 7.72 -10.63
N ALA A 163 4.08 6.85 -10.88
CA ALA A 163 4.51 6.55 -12.24
C ALA A 163 3.33 6.00 -13.08
N GLU A 164 2.53 5.11 -12.49
CA GLU A 164 1.36 4.54 -13.18
C GLU A 164 0.27 5.58 -13.42
N CYS A 165 -0.07 6.42 -12.42
CA CYS A 165 -1.06 7.49 -12.57
C CYS A 165 -0.66 8.49 -13.67
N ASP A 166 0.62 8.88 -13.72
CA ASP A 166 1.14 9.81 -14.74
C ASP A 166 1.03 9.21 -16.15
N VAL A 167 1.47 7.96 -16.32
CA VAL A 167 1.39 7.24 -17.61
C VAL A 167 -0.06 7.12 -18.08
N LEU A 168 -0.98 6.72 -17.20
CA LEU A 168 -2.40 6.60 -17.54
C LEU A 168 -3.01 7.93 -17.93
N GLY A 169 -2.68 9.01 -17.21
CA GLY A 169 -3.12 10.37 -17.51
C GLY A 169 -2.66 10.88 -18.89
N GLU A 170 -1.46 10.47 -19.32
CA GLU A 170 -0.92 10.79 -20.64
C GLU A 170 -1.53 9.95 -21.77
N LEU A 171 -1.75 8.65 -21.53
CA LEU A 171 -2.28 7.72 -22.53
C LEU A 171 -3.77 7.93 -22.81
N TYR A 172 -4.57 8.29 -21.79
CA TYR A 172 -6.02 8.43 -21.90
C TYR A 172 -6.55 9.79 -21.43
N PRO A 173 -6.09 10.89 -22.02
CA PRO A 173 -6.43 12.24 -21.56
C PRO A 173 -7.92 12.54 -21.69
N THR A 174 -8.64 11.94 -22.65
CA THR A 174 -10.09 12.15 -22.82
C THR A 174 -10.95 11.42 -21.80
N ILE A 175 -10.38 10.43 -21.09
CA ILE A 175 -11.06 9.69 -20.02
C ILE A 175 -10.72 10.33 -18.67
N PHE A 176 -9.48 10.81 -18.52
CA PHE A 176 -8.96 11.30 -17.24
C PHE A 176 -8.95 12.82 -17.06
N LYS A 177 -8.97 13.62 -18.14
CA LYS A 177 -9.19 15.08 -18.03
C LYS A 177 -10.66 15.38 -18.19
N VAL A 178 -11.26 15.92 -17.12
CA VAL A 178 -12.46 16.75 -17.26
C VAL A 178 -12.01 18.04 -17.94
N GLU A 179 -12.72 18.47 -18.98
CA GLU A 179 -12.48 19.77 -19.62
C GLU A 179 -12.42 20.86 -18.54
N VAL A 180 -11.34 21.64 -18.55
CA VAL A 180 -11.18 22.84 -17.72
C VAL A 180 -12.15 23.92 -18.18
#